data_AF-A0A5B7HB33-F1
#
_entry.id   AF-A0A5B7HB33-F1
#
_cell.length_a   1.000
_cell.length_b   1.000
_cell.length_c   1.000
_cell.angle_alpha   90.00
_cell.angle_beta   90.00
_cell.angle_gamma   90.00
#
_symmetry.space_group_name_H-M   'P 1'
#
loop_
_entity.id
_entity.type
_entity.pdbx_description
1 polymer ?
#
loop_
_entity_poly.entity_id
_entity_poly.type
_entity_poly.pdbx_seq_one_letter_code
_entity_poly.pdbx_strand_id
1 'polypeptide(L)' 'MRIRQTTYERLLLLSGGGLSLAMQELLNLDPLAPVLTRAHLLALDRRVFHVLAALSACRERRGSWHHILF' A
#
# COMPACT_ATOMS: atom_id res chain seq x y z
N MET A 1 -10.69 -13.95 -0.22
CA MET A 1 -9.71 -12.97 -0.72
C MET A 1 -8.39 -13.69 -0.87
N ARG A 2 -7.71 -13.57 -2.00
CA ARG A 2 -6.36 -14.11 -2.23
C ARG A 2 -5.43 -12.93 -2.47
N ILE A 3 -4.31 -12.90 -1.75
CA ILE A 3 -3.22 -11.95 -1.97
C ILE A 3 -1.91 -12.74 -1.94
N ARG A 4 -0.92 -12.34 -2.73
CA ARG A 4 0.42 -12.93 -2.65
C ARG A 4 1.11 -12.44 -1.39
N GLN A 5 1.88 -13.32 -0.75
CA GLN A 5 2.64 -12.98 0.46
C GLN A 5 3.58 -11.80 0.22
N THR A 6 4.29 -11.81 -0.91
CA THR A 6 5.21 -10.72 -1.30
C THR A 6 4.51 -9.40 -1.53
N THR A 7 3.24 -9.40 -1.96
CA THR A 7 2.44 -8.17 -2.08
C THR A 7 2.04 -7.66 -0.70
N TYR A 8 1.61 -8.54 0.21
CA TYR A 8 1.25 -8.17 1.57
C TYR A 8 2.43 -7.55 2.34
N GLU A 9 3.60 -8.16 2.24
CA GLU A 9 4.83 -7.66 2.88
C GLU A 9 5.23 -6.28 2.35
N ARG A 10 5.16 -6.07 1.02
CA ARG A 10 5.42 -4.75 0.42
C ARG A 10 4.40 -3.70 0.87
N LEU A 11 3.13 -4.08 1.01
CA LEU A 11 2.10 -3.16 1.53
C LEU A 11 2.37 -2.76 2.99
N LEU A 12 2.83 -3.70 3.82
CA LEU A 12 3.26 -3.39 5.19
C LEU A 12 4.46 -2.45 5.20
N LEU A 13 5.49 -2.73 4.38
CA LEU A 13 6.67 -1.89 4.24
C LEU A 13 6.33 -0.45 3.82
N LEU A 14 5.38 -0.30 2.90
CA LEU A 14 4.95 1.00 2.36
C LEU A 14 3.90 1.70 3.22
N SER A 15 3.42 1.08 4.29
CA SER A 15 2.44 1.68 5.18
C SER A 15 3.04 2.80 6.05
N GLY A 16 2.19 3.57 6.73
CA GLY A 16 2.67 4.59 7.68
C GLY A 16 3.38 5.79 7.06
N GLY A 17 3.14 6.09 5.78
CA GLY A 17 3.78 7.20 5.07
C GLY A 17 4.91 6.80 4.12
N GLY A 18 5.31 5.52 4.12
CA GLY A 18 6.35 5.02 3.22
C GLY A 18 5.98 5.20 1.74
N LEU A 19 4.71 4.98 1.38
CA LEU A 19 4.24 5.13 0.00
C LEU A 19 4.28 6.58 -0.47
N SER A 20 3.74 7.52 0.31
CA SER A 20 3.75 8.93 -0.09
C SER A 20 5.17 9.49 -0.20
N LEU A 21 6.08 9.12 0.70
CA LEU A 21 7.48 9.51 0.62
C LEU A 21 8.17 8.98 -0.63
N ALA A 22 8.08 7.67 -0.88
CA ALA A 22 8.68 7.05 -2.05
C ALA A 22 8.13 7.64 -3.36
N MET A 23 6.81 7.88 -3.42
CA MET A 23 6.18 8.52 -4.58
C MET A 23 6.62 9.97 -4.75
N GLN A 24 6.76 10.74 -3.66
CA GLN A 24 7.25 12.11 -3.74
C GLN A 24 8.67 12.18 -4.31
N GLU A 25 9.57 11.31 -3.83
CA GLU A 25 10.94 11.24 -4.32
C GLU A 25 11.00 10.81 -5.78
N LEU A 26 10.29 9.73 -6.15
CA LEU A 26 10.29 9.21 -7.52
C LEU A 26 9.70 10.21 -8.52
N LEU A 27 8.57 10.83 -8.19
CA LEU A 27 7.88 11.75 -9.09
C LEU A 27 8.59 13.10 -9.25
N ASN A 28 9.47 13.48 -8.32
CA ASN A 28 10.31 14.65 -8.48
C ASN A 28 11.40 14.48 -9.55
N LEU A 29 11.64 13.24 -10.01
CA LEU A 29 12.53 12.98 -11.14
C LEU A 29 11.87 13.27 -12.50
N ASP A 30 10.55 13.45 -12.53
CA ASP A 30 9.80 13.75 -13.74
C ASP A 30 9.92 15.25 -14.10
N PRO A 31 10.24 15.62 -15.36
CA PRO A 31 10.26 17.02 -15.80
C PRO A 31 8.92 17.77 -15.60
N LEU A 32 7.80 17.05 -15.50
CA LEU A 32 6.47 17.60 -15.23
C LEU A 32 6.19 17.77 -13.73
N ALA A 33 7.20 17.62 -12.87
CA ALA A 33 7.02 17.83 -11.44
C ALA A 33 6.45 19.23 -11.12
N PRO A 34 5.48 19.33 -10.18
CA PRO A 34 4.89 18.23 -9.42
C PRO A 34 3.80 17.47 -10.21
N VAL A 35 3.98 16.15 -10.36
CA VAL A 35 2.99 15.28 -11.02
C VAL A 35 1.74 15.06 -10.16
N LEU A 36 1.94 14.89 -8.84
CA LEU A 36 0.85 14.73 -7.87
C LEU A 36 0.87 15.84 -6.84
N THR A 37 -0.31 16.41 -6.56
CA THR A 37 -0.49 17.34 -5.44
C THR A 37 -0.27 16.63 -4.10
N ARG A 38 0.11 17.37 -3.05
CA ARG A 38 0.22 16.84 -1.68
C ARG A 38 -1.03 16.11 -1.19
N ALA A 39 -2.22 16.57 -1.56
CA ALA A 39 -3.49 15.93 -1.19
C ALA A 39 -3.61 14.49 -1.74
N HIS A 40 -3.11 14.26 -2.96
CA HIS A 40 -3.10 12.94 -3.58
C HIS A 40 -2.06 12.01 -2.93
N LEU A 41 -0.87 12.51 -2.58
CA LEU A 41 0.14 11.75 -1.84
C LEU A 41 -0.41 11.26 -0.49
N LEU A 42 -1.04 12.13 0.30
CA LEU A 42 -1.68 11.74 1.56
C LEU A 42 -2.86 10.77 1.36
N ALA A 43 -3.57 10.89 0.23
CA ALA A 43 -4.65 9.96 -0.09
C ALA A 43 -4.15 8.54 -0.38
N LEU A 44 -2.94 8.39 -0.92
CA LEU A 44 -2.32 7.07 -1.13
C LEU A 44 -2.08 6.35 0.20
N ASP A 45 -1.51 7.03 1.20
CA ASP A 45 -1.28 6.42 2.52
C ASP A 45 -2.59 6.00 3.19
N ARG A 46 -3.62 6.86 3.14
CA ARG A 46 -4.95 6.53 3.66
C ARG A 46 -5.53 5.29 2.97
N ARG A 47 -5.35 5.16 1.65
CA ARG A 47 -5.82 3.99 0.89
C ARG A 47 -5.06 2.73 1.26
N VAL A 48 -3.73 2.80 1.43
CA VAL A 48 -2.93 1.64 1.90
C VAL A 48 -3.42 1.17 3.26
N PHE A 49 -3.68 2.10 4.18
CA PHE A 49 -4.27 1.77 5.49
C PHE A 49 -5.60 1.01 5.35
N HIS A 50 -6.52 1.48 4.51
CA HIS A 50 -7.80 0.79 4.27
C HIS A 50 -7.62 -0.59 3.63
N VAL A 51 -6.68 -0.75 2.71
CA VAL A 51 -6.36 -2.04 2.09
C VAL A 51 -5.86 -3.03 3.15
N LEU A 52 -4.94 -2.61 4.02
CA LEU A 52 -4.44 -3.44 5.11
C LEU A 52 -5.55 -3.80 6.12
N ALA A 53 -6.44 -2.87 6.45
CA ALA A 53 -7.60 -3.14 7.31
C ALA A 53 -8.53 -4.19 6.69
N ALA A 54 -8.83 -4.09 5.39
CA ALA A 54 -9.63 -5.07 4.68
C ALA A 54 -8.95 -6.45 4.64
N LEU A 55 -7.62 -6.49 4.51
CA LEU A 55 -6.82 -7.73 4.57
C LEU A 55 -6.88 -8.37 5.97
N SER A 56 -6.78 -7.57 7.05
CA SER A 56 -6.91 -8.11 8.42
C SER A 56 -8.29 -8.69 8.67
N ALA A 57 -9.35 -7.96 8.31
CA ALA A 57 -10.73 -8.45 8.44
C ALA A 57 -10.96 -9.74 7.63
N CYS A 58 -10.33 -9.87 6.47
CA CYS A 58 -10.39 -11.10 5.68
C CYS A 58 -9.68 -12.28 6.37
N ARG A 59 -8.52 -12.03 6.99
CA ARG A 59 -7.74 -13.02 7.73
C ARG A 59 -8.51 -13.51 8.96
N GLU A 60 -9.10 -12.60 9.73
CA GLU A 60 -9.89 -12.91 10.92
C GLU A 60 -11.11 -13.77 10.58
N ARG A 61 -11.81 -13.48 9.47
CA ARG A 61 -13.02 -14.21 9.07
C ARG A 61 -12.76 -15.60 8.48
N ARG A 62 -11.58 -15.85 7.91
CA ARG A 62 -11.29 -17.08 7.12
C ARG A 62 -10.24 -17.99 7.76
N GLY A 63 -9.62 -17.59 8.88
CA GLY A 63 -8.45 -18.27 9.44
C GLY A 63 -7.16 -17.95 8.67
N SER A 64 -6.02 -18.48 9.15
CA SER A 64 -4.66 -18.28 8.59
C SER A 64 -4.65 -18.30 7.05
N TRP A 65 -3.72 -17.53 6.45
CA TRP A 65 -3.50 -17.45 5.00
C TRP A 65 -3.07 -18.81 4.39
N HIS A 66 -3.92 -19.83 4.41
CA HIS A 66 -3.66 -21.14 3.77
C HIS A 66 -3.70 -21.10 2.24
N HIS A 67 -3.77 -19.90 1.65
CA HIS A 67 -3.59 -19.68 0.22
C HIS A 67 -2.51 -18.62 -0.02
N ILE A 68 -1.35 -18.78 0.63
CA ILE A 68 -0.09 -18.22 0.13
C ILE A 68 0.20 -18.96 -1.18
N LEU A 69 -0.28 -18.42 -2.29
CA LEU A 69 0.23 -18.78 -3.60
C LEU A 69 1.63 -18.17 -3.68
N PHE A 70 2.63 -19.05 -3.62
CA PHE A 70 4.00 -18.74 -4.01
C PHE A 70 4.01 -18.11 -5.41
#